data_AF-A0A962BGJ1-F1
#
_entry.id   AF-A0A962BGJ1-F1
#
_cell.length_a   1.000
_cell.length_b   1.000
_cell.length_c   1.000
_cell.angle_alpha   90.00
_cell.angle_beta   90.00
_cell.angle_gamma   90.00
#
_symmetry.space_group_name_H-M   'P 1'
#
loop_
_entity.id
_entity.type
_entity.pdbx_description
1 polymer ?
#
loop_
_entity_poly.entity_id
_entity_poly.type
_entity_poly.pdbx_seq_one_letter_code
_entity_poly.pdbx_strand_id
1 'polypeptide(L)'
;MRENESKVIVRRYEYEEPYHIQLEFIISNGKFSSTVDIYCTVDDVRKIGESLFVFPKKMNDEYSFVYGSENPEDNFDKFFSLKAYTVDGSGHCALQFKVNLNEVAPSEGKSVFSLLAETSEINRLGKLFITFSKLKHKEFQWSGNRGELFEEHQYIY
;
A
#
# COMPACT_ATOMS: atom_id res chain seq x y z
N MET A 1 -15.26 19.84 12.05
CA MET A 1 -15.20 18.56 11.32
C MET A 1 -13.77 18.11 11.34
N ARG A 2 -13.44 16.93 11.88
CA ARG A 2 -12.09 16.38 11.74
C ARG A 2 -11.89 16.10 10.25
N GLU A 3 -10.86 16.66 9.64
CA GLU A 3 -10.51 16.37 8.26
C GLU A 3 -10.34 14.85 8.12
N ASN A 4 -11.03 14.26 7.15
CA ASN A 4 -10.88 12.85 6.84
C ASN A 4 -9.51 12.67 6.16
N GLU A 5 -8.49 12.42 6.98
CA GLU A 5 -7.11 12.25 6.53
C GLU A 5 -6.94 10.94 5.74
N SER A 6 -6.16 11.01 4.66
CA SER A 6 -5.71 9.83 3.92
C SER A 6 -4.84 8.95 4.82
N LYS A 7 -5.15 7.66 4.90
CA LYS A 7 -4.47 6.72 5.80
C LYS A 7 -4.08 5.45 5.06
N VAL A 8 -2.86 4.97 5.33
CA VAL A 8 -2.40 3.63 4.93
C VAL A 8 -1.93 2.92 6.19
N ILE A 9 -2.52 1.78 6.50
CA ILE A 9 -2.05 0.86 7.54
C ILE A 9 -1.64 -0.42 6.83
N VAL A 10 -0.46 -0.93 7.19
CA VAL A 10 -0.01 -2.25 6.72
C VAL A 10 0.32 -3.08 7.95
N ARG A 11 -0.36 -4.23 8.06
CA ARG A 11 -0.12 -5.24 9.10
C ARG A 11 0.52 -6.46 8.49
N ARG A 12 1.52 -6.99 9.18
CA ARG A 12 2.18 -8.25 8.85
C ARG A 12 1.67 -9.34 9.77
N TYR A 13 1.35 -10.49 9.20
CA TYR A 13 1.12 -11.74 9.91
C TYR A 13 2.19 -12.74 9.49
N GLU A 14 2.67 -13.54 10.46
CA GLU A 14 3.70 -14.55 10.23
C GLU A 14 3.18 -15.62 9.26
N TYR A 15 3.88 -15.84 8.15
CA TYR A 15 3.53 -16.84 7.15
C TYR A 15 4.78 -17.32 6.40
N GLU A 16 5.32 -18.48 6.75
CA GLU A 16 6.56 -19.03 6.11
C GLU A 16 7.77 -18.06 6.10
N GLU A 17 7.94 -17.28 7.17
CA GLU A 17 9.04 -16.34 7.27
C GLU A 17 10.42 -17.04 7.29
N PRO A 18 11.46 -16.45 6.68
CA PRO A 18 11.50 -15.12 6.06
C PRO A 18 11.18 -15.10 4.56
N TYR A 19 10.65 -16.20 3.99
CA TYR A 19 10.49 -16.34 2.54
C TYR A 19 9.22 -15.68 2.04
N HIS A 20 8.12 -15.91 2.75
CA HIS A 20 6.84 -15.25 2.52
C HIS A 20 6.40 -14.50 3.77
N ILE A 21 5.44 -13.61 3.60
CA ILE A 21 4.68 -12.95 4.65
C ILE A 21 3.26 -12.72 4.14
N GLN A 22 2.33 -12.64 5.07
CA GLN A 22 0.99 -12.12 4.77
C GLN A 22 0.94 -10.65 5.18
N LEU A 23 0.50 -9.78 4.26
CA LEU A 23 0.29 -8.37 4.51
C LEU A 23 -1.18 -7.99 4.36
N GLU A 24 -1.78 -7.45 5.40
CA GLU A 24 -3.08 -6.78 5.33
C GLU A 24 -2.86 -5.28 5.12
N PHE A 25 -3.43 -4.76 4.04
CA PHE A 25 -3.49 -3.34 3.75
C PHE A 25 -4.87 -2.81 4.13
N ILE A 26 -4.90 -1.75 4.94
CA ILE A 26 -6.11 -0.98 5.24
C ILE A 26 -5.86 0.44 4.75
N ILE A 27 -6.56 0.82 3.69
CA ILE A 27 -6.30 2.08 2.97
C ILE A 27 -7.56 2.92 3.00
N SER A 28 -7.42 4.22 3.23
CA SER A 28 -8.51 5.19 3.16
C SER A 28 -8.04 6.50 2.55
N ASN A 29 -8.86 7.13 1.71
CA ASN A 29 -8.68 8.53 1.31
C ASN A 29 -9.68 9.47 2.03
N GLY A 30 -10.27 8.97 3.12
CA GLY A 30 -11.26 9.69 3.89
C GLY A 30 -12.69 9.61 3.36
N LYS A 31 -12.90 9.16 2.12
CA LYS A 31 -14.24 8.96 1.53
C LYS A 31 -14.49 7.50 1.17
N PHE A 32 -13.45 6.84 0.69
CA PHE A 32 -13.43 5.42 0.38
C PHE A 32 -12.38 4.74 1.24
N SER A 33 -12.67 3.51 1.62
CA SER A 33 -11.73 2.64 2.30
C SER A 33 -11.82 1.23 1.75
N SER A 34 -10.69 0.55 1.70
CA SER A 34 -10.61 -0.87 1.34
C SER A 34 -9.63 -1.59 2.26
N THR A 35 -9.95 -2.86 2.52
CA THR A 35 -9.06 -3.80 3.20
C THR A 35 -8.77 -4.96 2.26
N VAL A 36 -7.51 -5.35 2.14
CA VAL A 36 -7.09 -6.51 1.35
C VAL A 36 -5.84 -7.12 1.97
N ASP A 37 -5.79 -8.45 2.03
CA ASP A 37 -4.59 -9.19 2.39
C ASP A 37 -3.91 -9.77 1.16
N ILE A 38 -2.59 -9.70 1.08
CA ILE A 38 -1.77 -10.30 0.02
C ILE A 38 -0.66 -11.15 0.64
N TYR A 39 -0.17 -12.11 -0.15
CA TYR A 39 1.00 -12.90 0.19
C TYR A 39 2.16 -12.47 -0.70
N CYS A 40 3.26 -12.03 -0.11
CA CYS A 40 4.42 -11.59 -0.88
C CYS A 40 5.72 -11.97 -0.17
N THR A 41 6.84 -11.80 -0.87
CA THR A 41 8.14 -11.99 -0.26
C THR A 41 8.56 -10.75 0.51
N VAL A 42 9.45 -10.91 1.48
CA VAL A 42 10.08 -9.78 2.18
C VAL A 42 10.85 -8.87 1.21
N ASP A 43 11.36 -9.46 0.12
CA ASP A 43 12.03 -8.75 -0.95
C ASP A 43 11.10 -7.80 -1.71
N ASP A 44 9.85 -8.20 -1.93
CA ASP A 44 8.83 -7.35 -2.56
C ASP A 44 8.55 -6.11 -1.70
N VAL A 45 8.40 -6.29 -0.38
CA VAL A 45 8.23 -5.17 0.57
C VAL A 45 9.40 -4.21 0.50
N ARG A 46 10.63 -4.75 0.47
CA ARG A 46 11.85 -3.94 0.34
C ARG A 46 11.88 -3.18 -0.98
N LYS A 47 11.54 -3.82 -2.11
CA LYS A 47 11.48 -3.19 -3.44
C LYS A 47 10.44 -2.08 -3.52
N ILE A 48 9.26 -2.27 -2.90
CA ILE A 48 8.25 -1.20 -2.76
C ILE A 48 8.89 -0.01 -2.04
N GLY A 49 9.50 -0.26 -0.88
CA GLY A 49 10.11 0.79 -0.07
C GLY A 49 11.24 1.53 -0.79
N GLU A 50 12.15 0.81 -1.43
CA GLU A 50 13.27 1.39 -2.20
C GLU A 50 12.77 2.23 -3.37
N SER A 51 11.71 1.80 -4.05
CA SER A 51 11.14 2.51 -5.19
C SER A 51 10.44 3.80 -4.75
N LEU A 52 9.65 3.74 -3.68
CA LEU A 52 8.93 4.89 -3.13
C LEU A 52 9.87 5.88 -2.42
N PHE A 53 10.98 5.42 -1.83
CA PHE A 53 11.89 6.29 -1.07
C PHE A 53 12.61 7.34 -1.93
N VAL A 54 12.83 7.03 -3.21
CA VAL A 54 13.51 7.90 -4.17
C VAL A 54 12.54 8.44 -5.23
N PHE A 55 11.24 8.31 -5.01
CA PHE A 55 10.21 8.77 -5.93
C PHE A 55 9.95 10.27 -5.75
N PRO A 56 9.67 11.03 -6.82
CA PRO A 56 9.86 10.68 -8.23
C PRO A 56 11.32 10.84 -8.66
N LYS A 57 11.80 10.01 -9.58
CA LYS A 57 13.16 10.10 -10.15
C LYS A 57 13.25 11.08 -11.32
N LYS A 58 12.12 11.43 -11.93
CA LYS A 58 12.00 12.28 -13.13
C LYS A 58 10.62 12.91 -13.23
N MET A 59 10.43 13.83 -14.17
CA MET A 59 9.10 14.36 -14.49
C MET A 59 8.22 13.24 -15.07
N ASN A 60 6.94 13.20 -14.67
CA ASN A 60 5.99 12.15 -15.09
C ASN A 60 6.43 10.74 -14.69
N ASP A 61 7.13 10.60 -13.55
CA ASP A 61 7.54 9.30 -13.06
C ASP A 61 6.35 8.50 -12.54
N GLU A 62 6.44 7.18 -12.71
CA GLU A 62 5.43 6.24 -12.26
C GLU A 62 6.11 5.01 -11.68
N TYR A 63 5.56 4.54 -10.56
CA TYR A 63 5.90 3.26 -9.96
C TYR A 63 4.62 2.45 -9.77
N SER A 64 4.69 1.14 -9.99
CA SER A 64 3.58 0.22 -9.78
C SER A 64 4.07 -1.07 -9.13
N PHE A 65 3.37 -1.49 -8.09
CA PHE A 65 3.41 -2.83 -7.53
C PHE A 65 2.07 -3.50 -7.80
N VAL A 66 2.11 -4.76 -8.27
CA VAL A 66 0.94 -5.54 -8.63
C VAL A 66 1.03 -6.91 -7.99
N TYR A 67 -0.07 -7.34 -7.36
CA TYR A 67 -0.28 -8.67 -6.84
C TYR A 67 -1.52 -9.27 -7.51
N GLY A 68 -1.36 -10.47 -8.06
CA GLY A 68 -2.43 -11.19 -8.76
C GLY A 68 -2.78 -10.64 -10.13
N SER A 69 -3.94 -11.07 -10.65
CA SER A 69 -4.47 -10.66 -11.96
C SER A 69 -5.98 -10.51 -11.89
N GLU A 70 -6.53 -9.64 -12.73
CA GLU A 70 -7.98 -9.52 -12.92
C GLU A 70 -8.49 -10.38 -14.09
N ASN A 71 -7.58 -10.98 -14.87
CA ASN A 71 -7.96 -11.89 -15.94
C ASN A 71 -8.44 -13.22 -15.31
N PRO A 72 -9.69 -13.66 -15.57
CA PRO A 72 -10.18 -14.93 -15.04
C PRO A 72 -9.32 -16.13 -15.44
N GLU A 73 -8.64 -16.08 -16.59
CA GLU A 73 -7.79 -17.17 -17.08
C GLU A 73 -6.52 -17.38 -16.23
N ASP A 74 -6.09 -16.35 -15.50
CA ASP A 74 -4.90 -16.43 -14.64
C ASP A 74 -5.21 -17.04 -13.26
N ASN A 75 -6.49 -17.27 -12.95
CA ASN A 75 -7.00 -17.96 -11.76
C ASN A 75 -6.43 -17.45 -10.42
N PHE A 76 -6.35 -16.13 -10.26
CA PHE A 76 -5.99 -15.49 -8.99
C PHE A 76 -7.23 -15.19 -8.14
N ASP A 77 -7.16 -15.53 -6.85
CA ASP A 77 -8.25 -15.27 -5.90
C ASP A 77 -8.55 -13.79 -5.71
N LYS A 78 -7.57 -12.90 -5.94
CA LYS A 78 -7.75 -11.45 -5.84
C LYS A 78 -6.66 -10.71 -6.60
N PHE A 79 -6.92 -9.43 -6.85
CA PHE A 79 -6.00 -8.47 -7.44
C PHE A 79 -5.81 -7.28 -6.50
N PHE A 80 -4.55 -6.87 -6.34
CA PHE A 80 -4.16 -5.65 -5.66
C PHE A 80 -3.11 -4.91 -6.48
N SER A 81 -3.24 -3.59 -6.59
CA SER A 81 -2.14 -2.75 -7.05
C SER A 81 -1.98 -1.48 -6.23
N LEU A 82 -0.72 -1.10 -6.07
CA LEU A 82 -0.26 0.16 -5.51
C LEU A 82 0.52 0.89 -6.60
N LYS A 83 0.03 2.06 -7.02
CA LYS A 83 0.66 2.89 -8.03
C LYS A 83 1.01 4.26 -7.44
N ALA A 84 2.26 4.70 -7.59
CA ALA A 84 2.68 6.08 -7.31
C ALA A 84 2.90 6.82 -8.63
N TYR A 85 2.42 8.05 -8.75
CA TYR A 85 2.59 8.86 -9.96
C TYR A 85 2.64 10.36 -9.62
N THR A 86 3.36 11.14 -10.43
CA THR A 86 3.32 12.60 -10.34
C THR A 86 2.04 13.13 -10.98
N VAL A 87 1.36 14.07 -10.32
CA VAL A 87 0.12 14.68 -10.80
C VAL A 87 0.42 15.85 -11.75
N ASP A 88 1.43 16.66 -11.42
CA ASP A 88 1.87 17.80 -12.21
C ASP A 88 3.38 18.07 -12.04
N GLY A 89 3.87 19.11 -12.75
CA GLY A 89 5.27 19.54 -12.68
C GLY A 89 5.64 20.31 -11.40
N SER A 90 4.70 20.56 -10.49
CA SER A 90 4.93 21.32 -9.24
C SER A 90 5.30 20.43 -8.06
N GLY A 91 5.38 19.11 -8.25
CA GLY A 91 5.81 18.15 -7.22
C GLY A 91 4.68 17.41 -6.53
N HIS A 92 3.42 17.74 -6.85
CA HIS A 92 2.26 17.00 -6.38
C HIS A 92 2.29 15.58 -6.93
N CYS A 93 2.05 14.61 -6.06
CA CYS A 93 2.04 13.20 -6.38
C CYS A 93 0.74 12.56 -5.88
N ALA A 94 0.52 11.31 -6.26
CA ALA A 94 -0.59 10.54 -5.74
C ALA A 94 -0.23 9.06 -5.63
N LEU A 95 -0.88 8.40 -4.68
CA LEU A 95 -0.90 6.95 -4.54
C LEU A 95 -2.28 6.46 -4.96
N GLN A 96 -2.37 5.65 -6.00
CA GLN A 96 -3.59 4.96 -6.38
C GLN A 96 -3.55 3.52 -5.86
N PHE A 97 -4.66 3.11 -5.27
CA PHE A 97 -4.88 1.74 -4.86
C PHE A 97 -6.02 1.17 -5.67
N LYS A 98 -5.83 -0.06 -6.16
CA LYS A 98 -6.87 -0.86 -6.79
C LYS A 98 -6.95 -2.21 -6.10
N VAL A 99 -8.17 -2.58 -5.72
CA VAL A 99 -8.50 -3.87 -5.11
C VAL A 99 -9.64 -4.48 -5.91
N ASN A 100 -9.53 -5.76 -6.22
CA ASN A 100 -10.59 -6.55 -6.81
C ASN A 100 -10.54 -7.97 -6.20
N LEU A 101 -11.63 -8.40 -5.58
CA LEU A 101 -11.74 -9.72 -4.94
C LEU A 101 -11.91 -10.85 -5.96
N ASN A 102 -12.01 -10.56 -7.26
CA ASN A 102 -12.25 -11.53 -8.35
C ASN A 102 -13.47 -12.47 -8.16
N GLU A 103 -14.28 -12.20 -7.16
CA GLU A 103 -15.54 -12.88 -6.89
C GLU A 103 -16.67 -12.32 -7.75
N VAL A 104 -17.70 -13.14 -7.92
CA VAL A 104 -18.96 -12.77 -8.58
C VAL A 104 -20.02 -12.47 -7.54
N ALA A 105 -21.16 -11.92 -7.99
CA ALA A 105 -22.27 -11.63 -7.11
C ALA A 105 -22.74 -12.86 -6.30
N PRO A 106 -22.98 -12.71 -4.98
CA PRO A 106 -23.07 -11.47 -4.19
C PRO A 106 -21.80 -11.10 -3.38
N SER A 107 -20.67 -11.75 -3.66
CA SER A 107 -19.44 -11.58 -2.87
C SER A 107 -18.39 -10.71 -3.58
N GLU A 108 -18.76 -10.07 -4.68
CA GLU A 108 -17.87 -9.19 -5.42
C GLU A 108 -17.46 -7.97 -4.60
N GLY A 109 -16.20 -7.57 -4.73
CA GLY A 109 -15.68 -6.36 -4.11
C GLY A 109 -14.64 -5.73 -5.03
N LYS A 110 -14.88 -4.49 -5.47
CA LYS A 110 -13.95 -3.75 -6.33
C LYS A 110 -13.86 -2.30 -5.90
N SER A 111 -12.65 -1.77 -5.84
CA SER A 111 -12.39 -0.37 -5.50
C SER A 111 -11.19 0.17 -6.25
N VAL A 112 -11.29 1.41 -6.72
CA VAL A 112 -10.16 2.19 -7.26
C VAL A 112 -10.26 3.60 -6.70
N PHE A 113 -9.23 4.04 -5.99
CA PHE A 113 -9.18 5.41 -5.48
C PHE A 113 -7.74 5.85 -5.24
N SER A 114 -7.55 7.17 -5.19
CA SER A 114 -6.24 7.78 -4.98
C SER A 114 -6.18 8.58 -3.68
N LEU A 115 -4.97 8.66 -3.12
CA LEU A 115 -4.57 9.51 -2.01
C LEU A 115 -3.63 10.57 -2.60
N LEU A 116 -3.99 11.84 -2.46
CA LEU A 116 -3.09 12.95 -2.81
C LEU A 116 -1.93 12.98 -1.80
N ALA A 117 -0.71 13.18 -2.28
CA ALA A 117 0.47 13.22 -1.45
C ALA A 117 1.57 14.10 -2.07
N GLU A 118 2.43 14.67 -1.23
CA GLU A 118 3.65 15.31 -1.71
C GLU A 118 4.77 14.28 -1.90
N THR A 119 5.75 14.64 -2.73
CA THR A 119 6.99 13.86 -2.92
C THR A 119 7.61 13.43 -1.58
N SER A 120 7.69 14.34 -0.62
CA SER A 120 8.28 14.05 0.70
C SER A 120 7.48 13.02 1.51
N GLU A 121 6.17 12.93 1.28
CA GLU A 121 5.26 12.02 1.98
C GLU A 121 5.33 10.62 1.39
N ILE A 122 5.45 10.49 0.07
CA ILE A 122 5.75 9.22 -0.60
C ILE A 122 7.12 8.70 -0.16
N ASN A 123 8.13 9.56 -0.08
CA ASN A 123 9.45 9.16 0.40
C ASN A 123 9.42 8.65 1.85
N ARG A 124 8.59 9.26 2.70
CA ARG A 124 8.36 8.80 4.07
C ARG A 124 7.69 7.42 4.08
N LEU A 125 6.68 7.20 3.23
CA LEU A 125 6.07 5.87 3.06
C LEU A 125 7.11 4.84 2.62
N GLY A 126 7.99 5.18 1.68
CA GLY A 126 9.10 4.32 1.25
C GLY A 126 10.03 3.92 2.41
N LYS A 127 10.39 4.85 3.29
CA LYS A 127 11.18 4.54 4.50
C LYS A 127 10.47 3.58 5.44
N LEU A 128 9.15 3.67 5.58
CA LEU A 128 8.36 2.76 6.41
C LEU A 128 8.47 1.34 5.84
N PHE A 129 8.22 1.15 4.54
CA PHE A 129 8.37 -0.16 3.87
C PHE A 129 9.80 -0.74 3.99
N ILE A 130 10.85 0.07 3.77
CA ILE A 130 12.25 -0.37 3.94
C ILE A 130 12.52 -0.82 5.38
N THR A 131 11.95 -0.13 6.37
CA THR A 131 12.14 -0.49 7.77
C THR A 131 11.30 -1.72 8.14
N PHE A 132 10.11 -1.83 7.57
CA PHE A 132 9.17 -2.92 7.78
C PHE A 132 9.68 -4.25 7.24
N SER A 133 10.40 -4.23 6.10
CA SER A 133 11.02 -5.43 5.51
C SER A 133 12.12 -6.06 6.37
N LYS A 134 12.53 -5.42 7.47
CA LYS A 134 13.46 -5.99 8.46
C LYS A 134 12.80 -6.94 9.45
N LEU A 135 11.47 -7.14 9.34
CA LEU A 135 10.66 -8.06 10.15
C LEU A 135 10.67 -7.80 11.67
N LYS A 136 11.11 -6.62 12.10
CA LYS A 136 11.08 -6.19 13.52
C LYS A 136 9.73 -5.62 13.96
N HIS A 137 8.88 -5.29 12.99
CA HIS A 137 7.60 -4.63 13.23
C HIS A 137 6.47 -5.49 12.67
N LYS A 138 5.30 -5.42 13.28
CA LYS A 138 4.09 -6.10 12.82
C LYS A 138 3.08 -5.14 12.20
N GLU A 139 3.23 -3.84 12.44
CA GLU A 139 2.38 -2.83 11.80
C GLU A 139 3.18 -1.57 11.47
N PHE A 140 2.80 -0.88 10.39
CA PHE A 140 3.06 0.54 10.26
C PHE A 140 1.79 1.30 9.87
N GLN A 141 1.73 2.56 10.27
CA GLN A 141 0.68 3.51 9.89
C GLN A 141 1.31 4.73 9.22
N TRP A 142 0.66 5.23 8.18
CA TRP A 142 1.04 6.42 7.44
C TRP A 142 -0.17 7.31 7.19
N SER A 143 -0.01 8.62 7.39
CA SER A 143 -0.99 9.66 7.05
C SER A 143 -0.22 10.91 6.63
N GLY A 144 0.04 11.06 5.32
CA GLY A 144 0.76 12.19 4.73
C GLY A 144 2.08 12.51 5.45
N ASN A 145 2.06 13.51 6.33
CA ASN A 145 3.21 13.97 7.09
C ASN A 145 3.63 13.09 8.28
N ARG A 146 2.83 12.09 8.67
CA ARG A 146 3.10 11.17 9.79
C ARG A 146 3.35 9.74 9.33
N GLY A 147 4.23 9.05 10.05
CA GLY A 147 4.56 7.66 9.80
C GLY A 147 5.08 7.01 11.08
N GLU A 148 4.46 5.92 11.51
CA GLU A 148 4.78 5.21 12.76
C GLU A 148 4.88 3.70 12.50
N LEU A 149 5.78 3.05 13.23
CA LEU A 149 6.05 1.62 13.18
C LEU A 149 5.79 1.03 14.56
N PHE A 150 5.25 -0.18 14.59
CA PHE A 150 4.86 -0.85 15.82
C PHE A 150 5.37 -2.28 15.81
N GLU A 151 5.96 -2.71 16.92
CA GLU A 151 6.40 -4.11 17.12
C GLU A 151 5.20 -5.07 17.20
N GLU A 152 4.03 -4.56 17.61
CA GLU A 152 2.77 -5.30 17.72
C GLU A 152 1.62 -4.62 16.96
N HIS A 153 0.59 -5.38 16.59
CA HIS A 153 -0.62 -4.83 15.95
C HIS A 153 -1.31 -3.83 16.87
N GLN A 154 -1.73 -2.69 16.31
CA GLN A 154 -2.47 -1.70 17.06
C GLN A 154 -3.96 -1.97 16.92
N TYR A 155 -4.62 -2.22 18.04
CA TYR A 155 -6.08 -2.26 18.12
C TYR A 155 -6.60 -0.83 18.23
N ILE A 156 -7.22 -0.34 17.15
CA ILE A 156 -7.92 0.94 17.16
C ILE A 156 -9.29 0.67 17.79
N TYR A 157 -9.49 1.14 19.04
CA TYR A 157 -10.81 1.18 19.70
C TYR A 157 -11.63 2.38 19.22
#